data_AF-A0A925ZSQ3-F1
#
_entry.id   AF-A0A925ZSQ3-F1
#
_cell.length_a   1.000
_cell.length_b   1.000
_cell.length_c   1.000
_cell.angle_alpha   90.00
_cell.angle_beta   90.00
_cell.angle_gamma   90.00
#
_symmetry.space_group_name_H-M   'P 1'
#
loop_
_entity.id
_entity.type
_entity.pdbx_description
1 polymer ?
#
loop_
_entity_poly.entity_id
_entity_poly.type
_entity_poly.pdbx_seq_one_letter_code
_entity_poly.pdbx_strand_id
1 'polypeptide(L)' 'YDEAWRVSEQALRLNTRDANLRFRAGMIAYARNDLVAAKRLLAEALAINPHFSPLHAPVAKGVLAKIGT' A
#
# COMPACT_ATOMS: atom_id res chain seq x y z
N TYR A 1 10.13 3.68 -29.55
CA TYR A 1 9.11 4.17 -28.60
C TYR A 1 8.46 3.03 -27.79
N ASP A 2 8.47 1.78 -28.25
CA ASP A 2 7.86 0.65 -27.51
C ASP A 2 8.69 0.09 -26.33
N GLU A 3 10.00 0.29 -26.32
CA GLU A 3 10.89 -0.21 -25.26
C GLU A 3 10.70 0.52 -23.91
N ALA A 4 10.43 1.82 -23.94
CA ALA A 4 10.17 2.61 -22.72
C ALA A 4 8.89 2.16 -22.01
N TRP A 5 7.87 1.74 -22.77
CA TRP A 5 6.59 1.26 -22.22
C TRP A 5 6.74 -0.05 -21.43
N ARG A 6 7.52 -1.01 -21.95
CA ARG A 6 7.70 -2.32 -21.30
C ARG A 6 8.50 -2.23 -20.01
N VAL A 7 9.51 -1.36 -19.95
CA VAL A 7 10.30 -1.14 -18.72
C VAL A 7 9.43 -0.45 -17.66
N SER A 8 8.61 0.54 -18.04
CA SER A 8 7.63 1.14 -17.14
C SER A 8 6.65 0.12 -16.59
N GLU A 9 6.08 -0.77 -17.41
CA GLU A 9 5.17 -1.82 -16.90
C GLU A 9 5.85 -2.81 -15.95
N GLN A 10 7.11 -3.16 -16.20
CA GLN A 10 7.83 -4.14 -15.39
C GLN A 10 8.27 -3.54 -14.03
N ALA A 11 8.69 -2.27 -14.03
CA ALA A 11 8.94 -1.49 -12.81
C ALA A 11 7.64 -1.26 -12.02
N LEU A 12 6.52 -0.99 -12.71
CA LEU A 12 5.20 -0.89 -12.09
C LEU A 12 4.76 -2.23 -11.48
N ARG A 13 4.95 -3.37 -12.15
CA ARG A 13 4.54 -4.69 -11.65
C ARG A 13 5.29 -5.11 -10.37
N LEU A 14 6.57 -4.78 -10.25
CA LEU A 14 7.37 -5.13 -9.07
C LEU A 14 7.06 -4.20 -7.88
N ASN A 15 6.97 -2.89 -8.09
CA ASN A 15 6.57 -1.94 -7.02
C ASN A 15 5.11 -2.11 -6.57
N THR A 16 4.20 -2.49 -7.48
CA THR A 16 2.78 -2.71 -7.16
C THR A 16 2.54 -3.97 -6.33
N ARG A 17 3.43 -4.98 -6.45
CA ARG A 17 3.35 -6.22 -5.66
C ARG A 17 3.82 -6.01 -4.22
N ASP A 18 4.69 -5.04 -3.95
CA ASP A 18 5.17 -4.72 -2.61
C ASP A 18 4.25 -3.80 -1.79
N ALA A 19 3.58 -2.83 -2.44
CA ALA A 19 2.59 -1.98 -1.78
C ALA A 19 1.31 -2.74 -1.40
N ASN A 20 0.81 -3.61 -2.30
CA ASN A 20 -0.38 -4.42 -2.02
C ASN A 20 -0.13 -5.44 -0.89
N LEU A 21 1.07 -6.03 -0.81
CA LEU A 21 1.42 -6.95 0.29
C LEU A 21 1.43 -6.22 1.64
N ARG A 22 2.07 -5.06 1.71
CA ARG A 22 2.09 -4.23 2.92
C ARG A 22 0.70 -3.75 3.33
N PHE A 23 -0.14 -3.38 2.37
CA PHE A 23 -1.54 -3.06 2.65
C PHE A 23 -2.27 -4.24 3.30
N ARG A 24 -2.19 -5.44 2.71
CA ARG A 24 -2.83 -6.65 3.27
C ARG A 24 -2.32 -6.98 4.67
N ALA A 25 -1.00 -6.92 4.87
CA ALA A 25 -0.39 -7.15 6.17
C ALA A 25 -0.84 -6.10 7.21
N GLY A 26 -0.92 -4.82 6.81
CA GLY A 26 -1.40 -3.73 7.66
C GLY A 26 -2.87 -3.88 8.03
N MET A 27 -3.73 -4.33 7.11
CA MET A 27 -5.14 -4.62 7.40
C MET A 27 -5.31 -5.82 8.33
N ILE A 28 -4.46 -6.86 8.21
CA ILE A 28 -4.44 -7.98 9.15
C ILE A 28 -4.01 -7.51 10.54
N ALA A 29 -2.96 -6.68 10.63
CA ALA A 29 -2.53 -6.10 11.89
C ALA A 29 -3.63 -5.25 12.53
N TYR A 30 -4.33 -4.44 11.73
CA TYR A 30 -5.47 -3.63 12.20
C TYR A 30 -6.60 -4.52 12.74
N ALA A 31 -6.96 -5.60 12.04
CA ALA A 31 -7.96 -6.56 12.50
C ALA A 31 -7.56 -7.31 13.79
N ARG A 32 -6.25 -7.43 14.05
CA ARG A 32 -5.69 -7.99 15.29
C ARG A 32 -5.52 -6.96 16.41
N ASN A 33 -5.99 -5.72 16.20
CA ASN A 33 -5.82 -4.59 17.12
C ASN A 33 -4.35 -4.20 17.37
N ASP A 34 -3.42 -4.63 16.52
CA ASP A 34 -2.03 -4.20 16.54
C ASP A 34 -1.89 -2.91 15.73
N LEU A 35 -2.27 -1.81 16.37
CA LEU A 35 -2.34 -0.49 15.74
C LEU A 35 -0.96 0.03 15.35
N VAL A 36 0.09 -0.37 16.07
CA VAL A 36 1.48 0.03 15.77
C VAL A 36 1.93 -0.59 14.46
N ALA A 37 1.79 -1.92 14.31
CA ALA A 37 2.14 -2.60 13.08
C ALA A 37 1.24 -2.16 11.92
N ALA A 38 -0.07 -1.98 12.17
CA ALA A 38 -1.01 -1.50 11.18
C ALA A 38 -0.60 -0.12 10.62
N LYS A 39 -0.30 0.84 11.51
CA LYS A 39 0.14 2.18 11.11
C LYS A 39 1.40 2.13 10.26
N ARG A 40 2.41 1.36 10.68
CA ARG A 40 3.66 1.22 9.94
C ARG A 40 3.44 0.65 8.55
N LEU A 41 2.75 -0.49 8.46
CA LEU A 41 2.56 -1.22 7.20
C LEU A 41 1.68 -0.46 6.20
N LEU A 42 0.62 0.20 6.68
CA LEU A 42 -0.25 1.01 5.82
C LEU A 42 0.45 2.29 5.34
N ALA A 43 1.28 2.91 6.18
CA ALA A 43 2.07 4.07 5.79
C ALA A 43 3.14 3.68 4.74
N GLU A 44 3.84 2.56 4.94
CA GLU A 44 4.79 2.04 3.95
C GLU A 44 4.12 1.69 2.61
N ALA A 45 2.92 1.09 2.63
CA ALA A 45 2.17 0.79 1.42
C ALA A 45 1.87 2.06 0.58
N LEU A 46 1.48 3.15 1.25
CA LEU A 46 1.22 4.44 0.61
C LEU A 46 2.51 5.17 0.20
N ALA A 47 3.59 5.01 0.95
CA ALA A 47 4.89 5.60 0.61
C ALA A 47 5.48 4.96 -0.65
N ILE A 48 5.32 3.65 -0.83
CA ILE A 48 5.79 2.92 -2.02
C ILE A 48 5.02 3.35 -3.27
N ASN A 49 3.68 3.41 -3.17
CA ASN A 49 2.86 3.92 -4.25
C ASN A 49 1.53 4.44 -3.67
N PRO A 50 1.30 5.76 -3.62
CA PRO A 50 0.05 6.33 -3.09
C PRO A 50 -1.21 5.92 -3.87
N HIS A 51 -1.04 5.36 -5.07
CA HIS A 51 -2.08 4.91 -6.00
C HIS A 51 -1.95 3.41 -6.33
N PHE A 52 -1.34 2.61 -5.42
CA PHE A 52 -1.09 1.17 -5.63
C PHE A 52 -2.32 0.33 -5.96
N SER A 53 -3.50 0.84 -5.61
CA SER A 53 -4.79 0.32 -6.04
C SER A 53 -5.83 1.42 -5.86
N PRO A 54 -6.69 1.68 -6.86
CA PRO A 54 -7.75 2.68 -6.75
C PRO A 54 -8.76 2.34 -5.65
N LEU A 55 -8.90 1.06 -5.30
CA LEU A 55 -9.78 0.61 -4.23
C LEU A 55 -9.09 0.61 -2.86
N HIS A 56 -7.85 0.11 -2.78
CA HIS A 56 -7.20 -0.12 -1.49
C HIS A 56 -6.47 1.10 -0.94
N ALA A 57 -5.94 1.99 -1.79
CA ALA A 57 -5.22 3.16 -1.31
C ALA A 57 -6.10 4.14 -0.51
N PRO A 58 -7.36 4.42 -0.90
CA PRO A 58 -8.28 5.20 -0.07
C PRO A 58 -8.58 4.52 1.28
N VAL A 59 -8.71 3.19 1.30
CA VAL A 59 -8.93 2.42 2.53
C VAL A 59 -7.74 2.53 3.47
N ALA A 60 -6.51 2.39 2.95
CA ALA A 60 -5.28 2.54 3.75
C ALA A 60 -5.19 3.91 4.42
N LYS A 61 -5.51 4.99 3.69
CA LYS A 61 -5.55 6.36 4.21
C LYS A 61 -6.61 6.52 5.30
N GLY A 62 -7.81 5.97 5.07
CA GLY A 62 -8.91 6.03 6.04
C GLY A 62 -8.59 5.30 7.34
N VAL A 63 -7.95 4.13 7.26
CA VAL A 63 -7.54 3.37 8.45
C VAL A 63 -6.41 4.10 9.19
N LEU A 64 -5.42 4.66 8.48
CA LEU A 64 -4.37 5.46 9.11
C LEU A 64 -4.92 6.68 9.87
N ALA A 65 -5.90 7.37 9.30
CA ALA A 65 -6.56 8.50 9.97
C ALA A 65 -7.25 8.06 11.28
N LYS A 66 -7.89 6.89 11.29
CA LYS A 66 -8.52 6.32 12.50
C LYS A 66 -7.53 5.87 13.58
N ILE A 67 -6.32 5.47 13.21
CA ILE A 67 -5.27 5.07 14.17
C ILE A 67 -4.56 6.30 14.77
N GLY A 68 -4.48 7.39 14.01
CA GLY A 68 -3.82 8.64 14.43
C GLY A 68 -4.72 9.65 15.13
N THR A 69 -6.01 9.36 15.26
CA THR A 69 -6.98 10.10 16.09
C THR A 69 -7.09 9.46 17.45
#